data_AF-A0A0V1LDW6-F1
#
_entry.id   AF-A0A0V1LDW6-F1
#
_cell.length_a   1.000
_cell.length_b   1.000
_cell.length_c   1.000
_cell.angle_alpha   90.00
_cell.angle_beta   90.00
_cell.angle_gamma   90.00
#
_symmetry.space_group_name_H-M   'P 1'
#
loop_
_entity.id
_entity.type
_entity.pdbx_description
1 polymer ?
#
loop_
_entity_poly.entity_id
_entity_poly.type
_entity_poly.pdbx_seq_one_letter_code
_entity_poly.pdbx_strand_id
1 'polypeptide(L)'
;MKIPFIPIRKHEKLPGKLITVSYEYGEYGLANIFIIHEHMISSKCKKTTYCKRMLANVLLFDDILATGGSFHKSLFMKQFFDILCTAAAAVKLIEKSGATVSCAIFLANLTYLNGKQMLKNTPYYSVIQFHE
;
A
#
# COMPACT_ATOMS: atom_id res chain seq x y z
N MET A 1 6.19 17.16 -8.46
CA MET A 1 7.47 16.62 -7.93
C MET A 1 8.17 15.87 -9.05
N LYS A 2 9.48 16.03 -9.24
CA LYS A 2 10.26 15.31 -10.27
C LYS A 2 10.84 14.02 -9.67
N ILE A 3 9.98 13.08 -9.26
CA ILE A 3 10.37 11.81 -8.63
C ILE A 3 9.80 10.60 -9.41
N PRO A 4 10.43 9.42 -9.36
CA PRO A 4 9.92 8.22 -10.01
C PRO A 4 8.55 7.80 -9.46
N PHE A 5 7.69 7.30 -10.35
CA PHE A 5 6.42 6.67 -9.99
C PHE A 5 6.57 5.15 -10.07
N ILE A 6 6.19 4.44 -9.00
CA ILE A 6 6.31 2.99 -8.92
C ILE A 6 4.91 2.41 -8.61
N PRO A 7 4.30 1.68 -9.55
CA PRO A 7 2.97 1.12 -9.33
C PRO A 7 3.03 -0.14 -8.46
N ILE A 8 2.08 -0.25 -7.53
CA ILE A 8 1.72 -1.51 -6.85
C ILE A 8 0.45 -2.02 -7.52
N ARG A 9 0.43 -3.31 -7.85
CA ARG A 9 -0.66 -3.91 -8.64
C ARG A 9 -1.14 -5.22 -8.02
N LYS A 10 -2.36 -5.62 -8.37
CA LYS A 10 -2.85 -7.00 -8.15
C LYS A 10 -2.03 -7.99 -8.98
N HIS A 11 -2.03 -9.26 -8.56
CA HIS A 11 -1.34 -10.37 -9.24
C HIS A 11 -1.60 -10.39 -10.75
N GLU A 12 -0.60 -10.86 -11.51
CA GLU A 12 -0.60 -10.99 -12.97
C GLU A 12 -0.65 -9.68 -13.78
N LYS A 13 -0.67 -8.51 -13.13
CA LYS A 13 -0.74 -7.21 -13.83
C LYS A 13 0.61 -6.57 -14.15
N LEU A 14 1.71 -7.05 -13.59
CA LEU A 14 3.07 -6.56 -13.89
C LEU A 14 3.93 -7.69 -14.48
N PRO A 15 4.78 -7.40 -15.48
CA PRO A 15 5.70 -8.39 -16.05
C PRO A 15 6.99 -8.56 -15.22
N GLY A 16 7.81 -9.55 -15.56
CA GLY A 16 9.18 -9.67 -15.05
C GLY A 16 9.29 -10.12 -13.58
N LYS A 17 10.40 -9.75 -12.92
CA LYS A 17 10.69 -10.14 -11.52
C LYS A 17 9.95 -9.25 -10.52
N LEU A 18 9.26 -9.88 -9.58
CA LEU A 18 8.32 -9.23 -8.67
C LEU A 18 8.56 -9.64 -7.22
N ILE A 19 8.32 -8.70 -6.30
CA ILE A 19 8.12 -8.98 -4.87
C ILE A 19 6.62 -9.10 -4.63
N THR A 20 6.23 -10.11 -3.86
CA THR A 20 4.83 -10.46 -3.64
C THR A 20 4.48 -10.44 -2.15
N VAL A 21 3.28 -9.92 -1.84
CA VAL A 21 2.64 -10.04 -0.53
C VAL A 21 1.23 -10.56 -0.74
N SER A 22 0.91 -11.66 -0.06
CA SER A 22 -0.46 -12.14 0.10
C SER A 22 -1.07 -11.55 1.39
N TYR A 23 -2.35 -11.23 1.32
CA TYR A 23 -3.17 -10.86 2.46
C TYR A 23 -4.42 -11.76 2.44
N GLU A 24 -4.56 -12.60 3.46
CA GLU A 24 -5.69 -13.52 3.58
C GLU A 24 -6.85 -12.87 4.32
N TYR A 25 -8.06 -13.06 3.79
CA TYR A 25 -9.30 -12.73 4.47
C TYR A 25 -9.72 -13.90 5.37
N GLY A 26 -10.10 -13.61 6.62
CA GLY A 26 -10.54 -14.63 7.57
C GLY A 26 -11.60 -15.60 7.03
N GLU A 27 -11.61 -16.81 7.59
CA GLU A 27 -12.49 -18.00 7.41
C GLU A 27 -12.81 -18.50 5.99
N TYR A 28 -12.88 -17.65 4.97
CA TYR A 28 -13.24 -18.03 3.59
C TYR A 28 -12.06 -18.10 2.61
N GLY A 29 -10.82 -17.85 3.08
CA GLY A 29 -9.59 -18.18 2.34
C GLY A 29 -9.35 -17.38 1.06
N LEU A 30 -10.05 -16.27 0.85
CA LEU A 30 -9.77 -15.39 -0.29
C LEU A 30 -8.47 -14.62 0.00
N ALA A 31 -7.46 -14.80 -0.85
CA ALA A 31 -6.19 -14.11 -0.74
C ALA A 31 -6.06 -13.05 -1.83
N ASN A 32 -5.91 -11.78 -1.43
CA ASN A 32 -5.48 -10.73 -2.36
C ASN A 32 -3.95 -10.73 -2.42
N ILE A 33 -3.40 -10.81 -3.63
CA ILE A 33 -1.97 -10.86 -3.88
C ILE A 33 -1.55 -9.56 -4.56
N PHE A 34 -0.65 -8.83 -3.92
CA PHE A 34 -0.09 -7.57 -4.42
C PHE A 34 1.37 -7.77 -4.86
N ILE A 35 1.75 -7.07 -5.93
CA ILE A 35 3.05 -7.19 -6.59
C ILE A 35 3.67 -5.81 -6.88
N ILE A 36 5.00 -5.73 -6.78
CA ILE A 36 5.84 -4.64 -7.27
C ILE A 36 7.09 -5.21 -7.94
N HIS A 37 7.72 -4.45 -8.83
CA HIS A 37 9.01 -4.81 -9.38
C HIS A 37 10.13 -4.78 -8.34
N GLU A 38 10.86 -5.88 -8.23
CA GLU A 38 11.95 -6.06 -7.25
C GLU A 38 13.08 -5.01 -7.39
N HIS A 39 13.38 -4.61 -8.63
CA HIS A 39 14.48 -3.70 -8.94
C HIS A 39 14.14 -2.21 -8.75
N MET A 40 12.87 -1.86 -8.55
CA MET A 40 12.44 -0.45 -8.49
C MET A 40 12.75 0.22 -7.17
N ILE A 41 12.96 -0.56 -6.10
CA ILE A 41 13.15 -0.03 -4.74
C ILE A 41 14.48 -0.51 -4.10
N SER A 42 15.28 -1.30 -4.82
CA SER A 42 16.49 -1.89 -4.25
C SER A 42 17.61 -0.87 -4.01
N SER A 43 18.02 -0.74 -2.75
CA SER A 43 19.25 -0.08 -2.30
C SER A 43 20.54 -0.74 -2.82
N LYS A 44 20.47 -1.86 -3.55
CA LYS A 44 21.62 -2.60 -4.10
C LYS A 44 22.01 -2.18 -5.52
N CYS A 45 21.35 -1.20 -6.13
CA CYS A 45 21.72 -0.74 -7.47
C CYS A 45 23.05 0.07 -7.42
N LYS A 46 24.17 -0.64 -7.63
CA LYS A 46 25.55 -0.11 -7.54
C LYS A 46 26.10 0.48 -8.86
N LYS A 47 25.33 0.53 -9.95
CA LYS A 47 25.90 0.74 -11.30
C LYS A 47 25.49 2.00 -12.06
N THR A 48 24.61 2.84 -11.53
CA THR A 48 24.37 4.17 -12.14
C THR A 48 24.26 5.23 -11.06
N THR A 49 24.69 6.45 -11.37
CA THR A 49 24.65 7.64 -10.48
C THR A 49 23.23 7.93 -9.96
N TYR A 50 22.20 7.40 -10.63
CA TYR A 50 20.79 7.50 -10.25
C TYR A 50 20.40 6.59 -9.07
N CYS A 51 21.12 5.49 -8.86
CA CYS A 51 20.74 4.43 -7.93
C CYS A 51 21.44 4.49 -6.55
N LYS A 52 22.54 5.25 -6.42
CA LYS A 52 23.46 5.12 -5.27
C LYS A 52 22.99 5.83 -3.98
N ARG A 53 21.79 6.43 -3.97
CA ARG A 53 21.34 7.34 -2.90
C ARG A 53 19.93 7.07 -2.36
N MET A 54 19.26 6.01 -2.83
CA MET A 54 17.93 5.62 -2.37
C MET A 54 18.04 4.60 -1.22
N LEU A 55 18.40 5.10 -0.04
CA LEU A 55 17.68 4.69 1.17
C LEU A 55 16.28 5.29 1.02
N ALA A 56 15.46 4.61 0.21
CA ALA A 56 14.33 5.22 -0.47
C ALA A 56 13.21 5.50 0.52
N ASN A 57 13.17 6.73 1.01
CA ASN A 57 11.97 7.31 1.58
C ASN A 57 10.90 7.39 0.48
N VAL A 58 9.90 6.52 0.57
CA VAL A 58 8.79 6.44 -0.39
C VAL A 58 7.58 7.16 0.17
N LEU A 59 6.89 7.91 -0.69
CA LEU A 59 5.54 8.39 -0.44
C LEU A 59 4.55 7.40 -1.05
N LEU A 60 3.67 6.86 -0.21
CA LEU A 60 2.56 6.03 -0.67
C LEU A 60 1.38 6.93 -0.99
N PHE A 61 0.71 6.71 -2.12
CA PHE A 61 -0.48 7.45 -2.53
C PHE A 61 -1.62 6.48 -2.80
N ASP A 62 -2.81 6.81 -2.31
CA ASP A 62 -4.06 6.12 -2.64
C ASP A 62 -5.23 7.11 -2.64
N ASP A 63 -6.39 6.71 -3.16
CA ASP A 63 -7.57 7.57 -3.18
C ASP A 63 -8.22 7.68 -1.79
N ILE A 64 -8.51 6.57 -1.14
CA ILE A 64 -9.32 6.51 0.07
C ILE A 64 -8.59 5.75 1.18
N LEU A 65 -8.69 6.23 2.42
CA LEU A 65 -8.33 5.49 3.64
C LEU A 65 -9.62 5.08 4.38
N ALA A 66 -9.89 3.78 4.53
CA ALA A 66 -11.18 3.29 5.07
C ALA A 66 -11.14 1.81 5.53
N THR A 67 -11.34 1.45 6.82
CA THR A 67 -11.44 0.00 7.11
C THR A 67 -12.67 -0.56 6.45
N GLY A 68 -12.52 -1.71 5.78
CA GLY A 68 -13.65 -2.62 5.75
C GLY A 68 -13.96 -2.92 7.21
N GLY A 69 -14.96 -2.22 7.76
CA GLY A 69 -15.21 -2.14 9.19
C GLY A 69 -15.25 -3.51 9.85
N SER A 70 -14.93 -3.56 11.14
CA SER A 70 -14.95 -4.80 11.91
C SER A 70 -16.37 -5.40 12.12
N PHE A 71 -17.42 -4.88 11.47
CA PHE A 71 -18.78 -5.35 11.60
C PHE A 71 -19.55 -5.29 10.27
N HIS A 72 -20.25 -6.39 9.98
CA HIS A 72 -21.15 -6.66 8.85
C HIS A 72 -20.50 -6.95 7.47
N LYS A 73 -20.30 -8.25 7.22
CA LYS A 73 -20.16 -8.88 5.90
C LYS A 73 -21.44 -8.72 5.06
N SER A 74 -21.85 -7.50 4.76
CA SER A 74 -22.84 -7.25 3.70
C SER A 74 -22.10 -7.10 2.37
N LEU A 75 -22.63 -7.70 1.30
CA LEU A 75 -22.04 -7.71 -0.05
C LEU A 75 -21.65 -6.31 -0.56
N PHE A 76 -22.29 -5.26 -0.03
CA PHE A 76 -22.04 -3.85 -0.38
C PHE A 76 -20.70 -3.30 0.14
N MET A 77 -20.08 -3.94 1.13
CA MET A 77 -18.81 -3.52 1.75
C MET A 77 -17.55 -4.13 1.11
N LYS A 78 -17.69 -5.00 0.09
CA LYS A 78 -16.53 -5.65 -0.56
C LYS A 78 -15.54 -4.66 -1.18
N GLN A 79 -16.03 -3.57 -1.77
CA GLN A 79 -15.18 -2.58 -2.44
C GLN A 79 -14.38 -1.72 -1.45
N PHE A 80 -14.95 -1.44 -0.28
CA PHE A 80 -14.29 -0.68 0.79
C PHE A 80 -13.25 -1.52 1.55
N PHE A 81 -13.46 -2.85 1.65
CA PHE A 81 -12.49 -3.76 2.28
C PHE A 81 -11.18 -3.89 1.48
N ASP A 82 -11.25 -3.84 0.14
CA ASP A 82 -10.08 -3.96 -0.75
C ASP A 82 -9.09 -2.80 -0.56
N ILE A 83 -9.57 -1.59 -0.26
CA ILE A 83 -8.78 -0.36 -0.25
C ILE A 83 -7.76 -0.35 0.90
N LEU A 84 -8.14 -0.69 2.13
CA LEU A 84 -7.16 -0.71 3.23
C LEU A 84 -6.21 -1.89 3.23
N CYS A 85 -6.66 -3.06 2.78
CA CYS A 85 -5.76 -4.19 2.58
C CYS A 85 -4.69 -3.81 1.55
N THR A 86 -5.03 -2.95 0.58
CA THR A 86 -4.08 -2.42 -0.40
C THR A 86 -3.03 -1.53 0.27
N ALA A 87 -3.41 -0.57 1.12
CA ALA A 87 -2.44 0.30 1.79
C ALA A 87 -1.50 -0.48 2.75
N ALA A 88 -2.04 -1.39 3.55
CA ALA A 88 -1.23 -2.22 4.46
C ALA A 88 -0.32 -3.21 3.71
N ALA A 89 -0.84 -3.84 2.65
CA ALA A 89 -0.04 -4.70 1.79
C ALA A 89 1.06 -3.90 1.09
N ALA A 90 0.76 -2.68 0.63
CA ALA A 90 1.72 -1.78 0.01
C ALA A 90 2.87 -1.43 0.95
N VAL A 91 2.57 -1.03 2.20
CA VAL A 91 3.61 -0.75 3.21
C VAL A 91 4.51 -1.98 3.42
N LYS A 92 3.91 -3.15 3.66
CA LYS A 92 4.68 -4.40 3.88
C LYS A 92 5.54 -4.79 2.68
N LEU A 93 5.05 -4.53 1.49
CA LEU A 93 5.70 -4.86 0.24
C LEU A 93 6.86 -3.90 -0.08
N ILE A 94 6.70 -2.61 0.26
CA ILE A 94 7.79 -1.62 0.26
C ILE A 94 8.86 -1.97 1.30
N GLU A 95 8.46 -2.35 2.52
CA GLU A 95 9.39 -2.79 3.57
C GLU A 95 10.20 -4.03 3.13
N LYS A 96 9.54 -5.02 2.53
CA LYS A 96 10.22 -6.22 1.96
C LYS A 96 11.25 -5.88 0.89
N SER A 97 11.06 -4.78 0.17
CA SER A 97 12.02 -4.32 -0.85
C SER A 97 13.25 -3.61 -0.25
N GLY A 98 13.25 -3.34 1.06
CA GLY A 98 14.33 -2.67 1.78
C GLY A 98 14.20 -1.14 1.86
N ALA A 99 13.02 -0.60 1.53
CA ALA A 99 12.71 0.82 1.65
C ALA A 99 11.76 1.12 2.80
N THR A 100 11.60 2.40 3.09
CA THR A 100 10.77 2.91 4.17
C THR A 100 9.67 3.80 3.61
N VAL A 101 8.43 3.60 4.07
CA VAL A 101 7.33 4.53 3.76
C VAL A 101 7.42 5.71 4.71
N SER A 102 7.76 6.89 4.20
CA SER A 102 7.87 8.10 5.02
C SER A 102 6.49 8.67 5.39
N CYS A 103 5.56 8.60 4.46
CA CYS A 103 4.18 9.03 4.67
C CYS A 103 3.25 8.34 3.65
N ALA A 104 2.06 7.97 4.09
CA ALA A 104 0.96 7.57 3.22
C ALA A 104 -0.01 8.74 3.03
N ILE A 105 -0.28 9.10 1.79
CA ILE A 105 -1.10 10.24 1.41
C ILE A 105 -2.37 9.74 0.75
N PHE A 106 -3.51 10.21 1.25
CA PHE A 106 -4.84 9.83 0.78
C PHE A 106 -5.59 11.08 0.30
N LEU A 107 -6.42 10.93 -0.73
CA LEU A 107 -7.33 12.01 -1.12
C LEU A 107 -8.44 12.17 -0.07
N ALA A 108 -9.06 11.07 0.36
CA ALA A 108 -10.12 11.06 1.37
C ALA A 108 -9.84 10.05 2.49
N ASN A 109 -10.27 10.36 3.71
CA ASN A 109 -10.21 9.47 4.86
C ASN A 109 -11.59 9.34 5.51
N LEU A 110 -12.15 8.15 5.48
CA LEU A 110 -13.40 7.79 6.16
C LEU A 110 -13.07 7.46 7.62
N THR A 111 -13.00 8.48 8.47
CA THR A 111 -12.45 8.37 9.83
C THR A 111 -13.26 7.44 10.73
N TYR A 112 -14.58 7.36 10.54
CA TYR A 112 -15.47 6.43 11.24
C TYR A 112 -15.14 4.95 10.97
N LEU A 113 -14.40 4.67 9.89
CA LEU A 113 -13.87 3.36 9.57
C LEU A 113 -12.45 3.16 10.14
N ASN A 114 -11.94 3.94 11.10
CA ASN A 114 -10.71 3.61 11.85
C ASN A 114 -9.47 3.15 11.04
N GLY A 115 -9.28 3.65 9.81
CA GLY A 115 -8.24 3.18 8.88
C GLY A 115 -6.80 3.29 9.35
N LYS A 116 -6.56 4.21 10.28
CA LYS A 116 -5.28 4.41 10.96
C LYS A 116 -4.70 3.12 11.57
N GLN A 117 -5.53 2.21 12.07
CA GLN A 117 -5.06 0.98 12.73
C GLN A 117 -4.23 0.09 11.79
N MET A 118 -4.52 0.11 10.49
CA MET A 118 -3.85 -0.72 9.49
C MET A 118 -2.49 -0.18 9.05
N LEU A 119 -2.25 1.13 9.24
CA LEU A 119 -0.98 1.79 8.90
C LEU A 119 0.06 1.68 10.01
N LYS A 120 -0.27 1.08 11.17
CA LYS A 120 0.64 0.91 12.32
C LYS A 120 1.35 2.23 12.68
N ASN A 121 2.67 2.29 12.48
CA ASN A 121 3.53 3.43 12.79
C ASN A 121 3.80 4.32 11.57
N THR A 122 3.27 3.99 10.40
CA THR A 122 3.44 4.78 9.18
C THR A 122 2.65 6.08 9.31
N PRO A 123 3.30 7.26 9.25
CA PRO A 123 2.59 8.54 9.23
C PRO A 123 1.65 8.61 8.03
N TYR A 124 0.51 9.28 8.20
CA TYR A 124 -0.40 9.50 7.08
C TYR A 124 -0.96 10.92 7.06
N TYR A 125 -1.34 11.35 5.87
CA TYR A 125 -2.03 12.60 5.61
C TYR A 125 -3.21 12.34 4.68
N SER A 126 -4.33 13.00 4.94
CA SER A 126 -5.51 12.94 4.09
C SER A 126 -5.97 14.35 3.74
N VAL A 127 -6.26 14.62 2.48
CA VAL A 127 -6.72 15.95 2.03
C VAL A 127 -8.12 16.25 2.57
N ILE A 128 -9.03 15.25 2.51
CA ILE A 128 -10.41 15.36 2.97
C ILE A 128 -10.67 14.31 4.06
N GLN A 129 -11.42 14.67 5.10
CA GLN A 129 -11.85 13.75 6.15
C GLN A 129 -13.37 13.72 6.23
N PHE A 130 -13.92 12.52 6.32
CA PHE A 130 -15.34 12.26 6.56
C PHE A 130 -15.49 11.65 7.95
N HIS A 131 -16.39 12.21 8.76
CA HIS A 131 -16.59 11.83 10.15
C HIS A 131 -17.85 10.98 10.39
N GLU A 132 -18.74 10.90 9.39
CA GLU A 132 -20.03 10.21 9.42
C GLU A 132 -20.31 9.52 8.07
#